data_AF-A0A850NU12-F1
#
_entry.id   AF-A0A850NU12-F1
#
_cell.length_a   1.000
_cell.length_b   1.000
_cell.length_c   1.000
_cell.angle_alpha   90.00
_cell.angle_beta   90.00
_cell.angle_gamma   90.00
#
_symmetry.space_group_name_H-M   'P 1'
#
loop_
_entity.id
_entity.type
_entity.pdbx_description
1 polymer ?
#
loop_
_entity_poly.entity_id
_entity_poly.type
_entity_poly.pdbx_seq_one_letter_code
_entity_poly.pdbx_strand_id
1 'polypeptide(L)'
;DPAVAPDTSLPAPLLRELLFDALMQRFDVLQGYRRGVLAMLRAARFDPALATTLAVATPLSIGWIADAIGIGGSGLTTLWRRQVLTAVWTYAARAWIRDESLDLSATMAALDHALDRAARLIPLGAPEPERPAAPPARSEPTTPEV
;
A
#
# COMPACT_ATOMS: atom_id res chain seq x y z
N ASP A 1 -5.91 22.06 -20.91
CA ASP A 1 -6.64 21.49 -19.77
C ASP A 1 -5.61 20.92 -18.80
N PRO A 2 -5.13 21.68 -17.80
CA PRO A 2 -4.13 21.18 -16.88
C PRO A 2 -4.79 20.16 -15.95
N ALA A 3 -4.45 18.90 -16.15
CA ALA A 3 -4.80 17.79 -15.29
C ALA A 3 -4.54 18.17 -13.83
N VAL A 4 -5.61 18.23 -13.05
CA VAL A 4 -5.61 18.32 -11.60
C VAL A 4 -4.74 17.18 -11.08
N ALA A 5 -3.51 17.50 -10.66
CA ALA A 5 -2.75 16.59 -9.81
C ALA A 5 -3.59 16.42 -8.54
N PRO A 6 -4.07 15.21 -8.21
CA PRO A 6 -4.88 15.03 -7.01
C PRO A 6 -4.05 15.50 -5.81
N ASP A 7 -4.60 16.43 -5.02
CA ASP A 7 -4.00 16.93 -3.78
C ASP A 7 -3.47 15.73 -2.96
N THR A 8 -2.17 15.48 -3.04
CA THR A 8 -1.56 14.19 -2.65
C THR A 8 -1.30 14.16 -1.15
N SER A 9 -2.35 14.33 -0.35
CA SER A 9 -2.33 14.21 1.11
C SER A 9 -3.71 13.73 1.58
N LEU A 10 -4.11 12.54 1.15
CA LEU A 10 -5.33 11.92 1.68
C LEU A 10 -5.17 11.75 3.20
N PRO A 11 -6.22 12.03 3.98
CA PRO A 11 -6.15 11.85 5.42
C PRO A 11 -5.91 10.37 5.75
N ALA A 12 -5.12 10.10 6.79
CA ALA A 12 -4.67 8.74 7.15
C ALA A 12 -5.80 7.68 7.23
N PRO A 13 -7.04 7.99 7.70
CA PRO A 13 -8.15 7.05 7.68
C PRO A 13 -8.55 6.61 6.27
N LEU A 14 -8.64 7.54 5.30
CA LEU A 14 -8.99 7.21 3.91
C LEU A 14 -7.90 6.37 3.25
N LEU A 15 -6.63 6.65 3.55
CA LEU A 15 -5.51 5.85 3.03
C LEU A 15 -5.56 4.39 3.50
N ARG A 16 -5.97 4.17 4.76
CA ARG A 16 -6.18 2.82 5.32
C ARG A 16 -7.32 2.10 4.62
N GLU A 17 -8.43 2.78 4.37
CA GLU A 17 -9.61 2.22 3.67
C GLU A 17 -9.24 1.80 2.24
N LEU A 18 -8.60 2.70 1.47
CA LEU A 18 -8.14 2.39 0.11
C LEU A 18 -7.16 1.22 0.06
N LEU A 19 -6.26 1.14 1.05
CA LEU A 19 -5.32 0.03 1.15
C LEU A 19 -6.03 -1.28 1.49
N PHE A 20 -6.98 -1.23 2.42
CA PHE A 20 -7.81 -2.39 2.76
C PHE A 20 -8.55 -2.91 1.52
N ASP A 21 -9.24 -2.02 0.80
CA ASP A 21 -10.00 -2.36 -0.40
C ASP A 21 -9.11 -2.96 -1.49
N ALA A 22 -7.95 -2.35 -1.76
CA ALA A 22 -7.00 -2.86 -2.75
C ALA A 22 -6.46 -4.25 -2.39
N LEU A 23 -6.22 -4.52 -1.10
CA LEU A 23 -5.77 -5.81 -0.61
C LEU A 23 -6.89 -6.86 -0.63
N MET A 24 -8.13 -6.48 -0.30
CA MET A 24 -9.30 -7.35 -0.39
C MET A 24 -9.60 -7.76 -1.83
N GLN A 25 -9.62 -6.79 -2.76
CA GLN A 25 -9.81 -7.07 -4.19
C GLN A 25 -8.78 -8.08 -4.72
N ARG A 26 -7.55 -8.02 -4.21
CA ARG A 26 -6.52 -9.01 -4.54
C ARG A 26 -6.85 -10.40 -3.97
N PHE A 27 -7.34 -10.50 -2.74
CA PHE A 27 -7.75 -11.77 -2.17
C PHE A 27 -8.96 -12.37 -2.88
N ASP A 28 -9.90 -11.56 -3.36
CA ASP A 28 -11.04 -12.01 -4.16
C ASP A 28 -10.58 -12.67 -5.47
N VAL A 29 -9.64 -12.04 -6.17
CA VAL A 29 -9.03 -12.62 -7.38
C VAL A 29 -8.34 -13.94 -7.05
N LEU A 30 -7.59 -14.01 -5.94
CA LEU A 30 -6.94 -15.25 -5.50
C LEU A 30 -7.95 -16.34 -5.12
N GLN A 31 -9.08 -15.99 -4.52
CA GLN A 31 -10.14 -16.94 -4.17
C GLN A 31 -10.73 -17.63 -5.40
N GLY A 32 -10.93 -16.90 -6.50
CA GLY A 32 -11.37 -17.49 -7.77
C GLY A 32 -10.48 -18.64 -8.25
N TYR A 33 -9.19 -18.63 -7.89
CA TYR A 33 -8.21 -19.65 -8.25
C TYR A 33 -7.65 -20.42 -7.04
N ARG A 34 -8.37 -20.43 -5.91
CA ARG A 34 -7.84 -20.92 -4.61
C ARG A 34 -7.16 -22.27 -4.70
N ARG A 35 -7.80 -23.26 -5.35
CA ARG A 35 -7.27 -24.63 -5.45
C ARG A 35 -5.91 -24.65 -6.18
N GLY A 36 -5.79 -23.87 -7.26
CA GLY A 36 -4.55 -23.73 -8.03
C GLY A 36 -3.47 -23.02 -7.22
N VAL A 37 -3.81 -21.93 -6.56
CA VAL A 37 -2.89 -21.17 -5.71
C VAL A 37 -2.38 -22.02 -4.53
N LEU A 38 -3.25 -22.77 -3.85
CA LEU A 38 -2.84 -23.67 -2.76
C LEU A 38 -2.00 -24.86 -3.25
N ALA A 39 -2.24 -25.36 -4.46
CA ALA A 39 -1.40 -26.39 -5.07
C ALA A 39 -0.01 -25.83 -5.39
N MET A 40 0.06 -24.62 -5.95
CA MET A 40 1.30 -23.92 -6.25
C MET A 40 2.10 -23.60 -4.98
N LEU A 41 1.45 -23.13 -3.92
CA LEU A 41 2.08 -22.89 -2.62
C LEU A 41 2.62 -24.18 -1.98
N ARG A 42 1.91 -25.30 -2.14
CA ARG A 42 2.41 -26.60 -1.71
C ARG A 42 3.62 -27.05 -2.52
N ALA A 43 3.61 -26.85 -3.85
CA ALA A 43 4.75 -27.14 -4.71
C ALA A 43 5.96 -26.27 -4.35
N ALA A 44 5.76 -24.98 -4.07
CA ALA A 44 6.79 -24.05 -3.64
C ALA A 44 7.50 -24.47 -2.33
N ARG A 45 6.86 -25.28 -1.47
CA ARG A 45 7.55 -25.86 -0.30
C ARG A 45 8.70 -26.79 -0.68
N PHE A 46 8.59 -27.45 -1.82
CA PHE A 46 9.59 -28.40 -2.34
C PHE A 46 10.46 -27.76 -3.42
N ASP A 47 10.06 -26.61 -3.95
CA ASP A 47 10.82 -25.80 -4.89
C ASP A 47 11.14 -24.41 -4.29
N PRO A 48 12.33 -24.24 -3.68
CA PRO A 48 12.72 -22.99 -3.05
C PRO A 48 12.87 -21.83 -4.04
N ALA A 49 13.12 -22.10 -5.33
CA ALA A 49 13.19 -21.06 -6.35
C ALA A 49 11.79 -20.48 -6.59
N LEU A 50 10.77 -21.34 -6.77
CA LEU A 50 9.37 -20.92 -6.87
C LEU A 50 8.90 -20.16 -5.62
N ALA A 51 9.27 -20.63 -4.42
CA ALA A 51 8.94 -19.92 -3.18
C ALA A 51 9.55 -18.52 -3.14
N THR A 52 10.81 -18.38 -3.54
CA THR A 52 11.51 -17.10 -3.56
C THR A 52 10.88 -16.16 -4.59
N THR A 53 10.56 -16.65 -5.79
CA THR A 53 9.89 -15.84 -6.83
C THR A 53 8.52 -15.35 -6.37
N LEU A 54 7.69 -16.22 -5.77
CA LEU A 54 6.41 -15.82 -5.17
C LEU A 54 6.60 -14.81 -4.04
N ALA A 55 7.60 -15.03 -3.18
CA ALA A 55 7.90 -14.18 -2.04
C ALA A 55 8.45 -12.80 -2.45
N VAL A 56 9.10 -12.67 -3.61
CA VAL A 56 9.66 -11.41 -4.13
C VAL A 56 8.66 -10.66 -5.03
N ALA A 57 7.94 -11.37 -5.91
CA ALA A 57 6.97 -10.75 -6.82
C ALA A 57 5.80 -10.08 -6.08
N THR A 58 5.43 -10.64 -4.93
CA THR A 58 4.31 -10.17 -4.13
C THR A 58 4.53 -8.80 -3.46
N PRO A 59 5.63 -8.58 -2.71
CA PRO A 59 5.95 -7.26 -2.13
C PRO A 59 6.27 -6.21 -3.19
N LEU A 60 6.81 -6.59 -4.36
CA LEU A 60 6.96 -5.66 -5.48
C LEU A 60 5.59 -5.13 -5.93
N SER A 61 4.61 -5.99 -6.16
CA SER A 61 3.24 -5.58 -6.50
C SER A 61 2.57 -4.72 -5.41
N ILE A 62 2.86 -4.98 -4.14
CA ILE A 62 2.37 -4.18 -3.00
C ILE A 62 3.04 -2.81 -2.96
N GLY A 63 4.31 -2.71 -3.33
CA GLY A 63 5.03 -1.45 -3.49
C GLY A 63 4.35 -0.54 -4.52
N TRP A 64 3.83 -1.10 -5.61
CA TRP A 64 3.09 -0.34 -6.63
C TRP A 64 1.73 0.14 -6.13
N ILE A 65 1.02 -0.68 -5.33
CA ILE A 65 -0.24 -0.25 -4.68
C ILE A 65 0.04 0.88 -3.68
N ALA A 66 1.12 0.79 -2.90
CA ALA A 66 1.51 1.83 -1.95
C ALA A 66 1.95 3.13 -2.67
N ASP A 67 2.74 3.01 -3.74
CA ASP A 67 3.18 4.15 -4.53
C ASP A 67 1.99 4.81 -5.26
N ALA A 68 0.99 4.04 -5.69
CA ALA A 68 -0.23 4.55 -6.34
C ALA A 68 -1.15 5.36 -5.41
N ILE A 69 -1.13 5.12 -4.10
CA ILE A 69 -1.96 5.84 -3.12
C ILE A 69 -1.14 6.93 -2.39
N GLY A 70 0.02 7.33 -2.93
CA GLY A 70 0.81 8.44 -2.40
C GLY A 70 1.62 8.11 -1.14
N ILE A 71 1.82 6.83 -0.81
CA ILE A 71 2.75 6.39 0.24
C ILE A 71 4.21 6.42 -0.26
N GLY A 72 4.42 6.73 -1.55
CA GLY A 72 5.72 6.93 -2.17
C GLY A 72 6.44 8.16 -1.60
N GLY A 73 7.74 8.01 -1.36
CA GLY A 73 8.62 9.09 -0.89
C GLY A 73 10.08 8.62 -0.85
N SER A 74 11.02 9.54 -0.69
CA SER A 74 12.45 9.22 -0.53
C SER A 74 12.84 9.13 0.96
N GLY A 75 13.66 8.12 1.33
CA GLY A 75 14.26 8.01 2.67
C GLY A 75 13.91 6.74 3.46
N LEU A 76 14.49 6.63 4.67
CA LEU A 76 14.33 5.47 5.57
C LEU A 76 12.86 5.22 5.97
N THR A 77 12.05 6.27 6.06
CA THR A 77 10.63 6.19 6.42
C THR A 77 9.82 5.40 5.38
N THR A 78 10.12 5.59 4.09
CA THR A 78 9.47 4.85 3.00
C THR A 78 9.87 3.37 3.01
N LEU A 79 11.14 3.08 3.31
CA LEU A 79 11.61 1.70 3.43
C LEU A 79 10.88 0.99 4.58
N TRP A 80 10.76 1.65 5.74
CA TRP A 80 10.02 1.12 6.88
C TRP A 80 8.53 0.91 6.58
N ARG A 81 7.88 1.85 5.88
CA ARG A 81 6.49 1.74 5.39
C ARG A 81 6.31 0.50 4.50
N ARG A 82 7.22 0.27 3.55
CA ARG A 82 7.18 -0.91 2.67
C ARG A 82 7.35 -2.22 3.45
N GLN A 83 8.20 -2.25 4.47
CA GLN A 83 8.38 -3.44 5.32
C GLN A 83 7.13 -3.74 6.16
N VAL A 84 6.53 -2.72 6.78
CA VAL A 84 5.29 -2.90 7.54
C VAL A 84 4.17 -3.37 6.63
N LEU A 85 4.05 -2.80 5.43
CA LEU A 85 3.02 -3.22 4.49
C LEU A 85 3.21 -4.66 3.98
N THR A 86 4.45 -5.05 3.75
CA THR A 86 4.81 -6.44 3.42
C THR A 86 4.43 -7.38 4.57
N ALA A 87 4.63 -6.97 5.83
CA ALA A 87 4.25 -7.75 6.99
C ALA A 87 2.72 -7.91 7.13
N VAL A 88 1.95 -6.83 6.89
CA VAL A 88 0.48 -6.86 6.86
C VAL A 88 -0.02 -7.86 5.84
N TRP A 89 0.47 -7.77 4.60
CA TRP A 89 0.10 -8.70 3.56
C TRP A 89 0.45 -10.15 3.92
N THR A 90 1.66 -10.40 4.42
CA THR A 90 2.10 -11.75 4.77
C THR A 90 1.24 -12.36 5.86
N TYR A 91 0.83 -11.54 6.85
CA TYR A 91 -0.08 -11.96 7.91
C TYR A 91 -1.46 -12.32 7.36
N ALA A 92 -2.05 -11.45 6.53
CA ALA A 92 -3.36 -11.68 5.91
C ALA A 92 -3.33 -12.89 4.96
N ALA A 93 -2.29 -13.03 4.13
CA ALA A 93 -2.13 -14.17 3.23
C ALA A 93 -2.01 -15.50 3.99
N ARG A 94 -1.34 -15.50 5.15
CA ARG A 94 -1.25 -16.68 6.01
C ARG A 94 -2.58 -17.04 6.66
N ALA A 95 -3.45 -16.07 6.93
CA ALA A 95 -4.84 -16.31 7.34
C ALA A 95 -5.65 -16.88 6.17
N TRP A 96 -5.58 -16.26 4.98
CA TRP A 96 -6.25 -16.67 3.74
C TRP A 96 -5.97 -18.13 3.37
N ILE A 97 -4.72 -18.59 3.49
CA ILE A 97 -4.36 -19.99 3.23
C ILE A 97 -5.18 -20.97 4.09
N ARG A 98 -5.50 -20.60 5.34
CA ARG A 98 -6.25 -21.42 6.29
C ARG A 98 -7.75 -21.15 6.30
N ASP A 99 -8.17 -20.04 5.71
CA ASP A 99 -9.55 -19.58 5.74
C ASP A 99 -10.37 -20.33 4.70
N GLU A 100 -11.07 -21.40 5.07
CA GLU A 100 -11.88 -22.21 4.14
C GLU A 100 -13.23 -21.58 3.77
N SER A 101 -13.54 -20.41 4.35
CA SER A 101 -14.78 -19.70 4.07
C SER A 101 -14.82 -19.10 2.67
N LEU A 102 -16.02 -19.04 2.09
CA LEU A 102 -16.24 -18.40 0.78
C LEU A 102 -16.28 -16.87 0.89
N ASP A 103 -16.60 -16.35 2.07
CA ASP A 103 -16.76 -14.92 2.35
C ASP A 103 -15.47 -14.27 2.88
N LEU A 104 -14.37 -15.02 2.99
CA LEU A 104 -13.09 -14.53 3.47
C LEU A 104 -13.16 -13.92 4.88
N SER A 105 -14.13 -14.30 5.70
CA SER A 105 -14.40 -13.67 6.99
C SER A 105 -13.17 -13.64 7.92
N ALA A 106 -12.38 -14.72 7.97
CA ALA A 106 -11.18 -14.78 8.80
C ALA A 106 -10.02 -13.97 8.19
N THR A 107 -9.92 -13.94 6.87
CA THR A 107 -8.93 -13.13 6.13
C THR A 107 -9.18 -11.64 6.34
N MET A 108 -10.43 -11.22 6.23
CA MET A 108 -10.88 -9.85 6.43
C MET A 108 -10.53 -9.35 7.83
N ALA A 109 -10.87 -10.13 8.87
CA ALA A 109 -10.53 -9.80 10.25
C ALA A 109 -9.01 -9.75 10.49
N ALA A 110 -8.25 -10.67 9.89
CA ALA A 110 -6.80 -10.68 9.98
C ALA A 110 -6.17 -9.45 9.31
N LEU A 111 -6.69 -9.04 8.15
CA LEU A 111 -6.24 -7.86 7.41
C LEU A 111 -6.54 -6.59 8.19
N ASP A 112 -7.77 -6.44 8.71
CA ASP A 112 -8.19 -5.27 9.49
C ASP A 112 -7.29 -5.10 10.73
N HIS A 113 -7.09 -6.17 11.51
CA HIS A 113 -6.22 -6.14 12.68
C HIS A 113 -4.75 -5.82 12.33
N ALA A 114 -4.26 -6.31 11.19
CA ALA A 114 -2.90 -6.03 10.74
C ALA A 114 -2.72 -4.57 10.31
N LEU A 115 -3.67 -3.99 9.59
CA LEU A 115 -3.67 -2.57 9.23
C LEU A 115 -3.79 -1.68 10.47
N ASP A 116 -4.60 -2.07 11.44
CA ASP A 116 -4.76 -1.35 12.70
C ASP A 116 -3.45 -1.32 13.51
N ARG A 117 -2.73 -2.45 13.51
CA ARG A 117 -1.39 -2.54 14.09
C ARG A 117 -0.36 -1.73 13.30
N ALA A 118 -0.45 -1.73 11.97
CA ALA A 118 0.43 -0.93 11.12
C ALA A 118 0.25 0.58 11.36
N ALA A 119 -0.98 1.05 11.53
CA ALA A 119 -1.28 2.44 11.84
C ALA A 119 -0.73 2.91 13.20
N ARG A 120 -0.62 1.99 14.16
CA ARG A 120 0.06 2.26 15.44
C ARG A 120 1.58 2.32 15.32
N LEU A 121 2.17 1.58 14.38
CA LEU A 121 3.63 1.51 14.18
C LEU A 121 4.15 2.61 13.27
N ILE A 122 3.33 3.10 12.35
CA ILE A 122 3.68 4.15 11.41
C ILE A 122 2.50 5.11 11.30
N PRO A 123 2.69 6.42 11.55
CA PRO A 123 1.71 7.41 11.11
C PRO A 123 1.61 7.32 9.58
N LEU A 124 0.47 6.83 9.09
CA LEU A 124 0.15 6.74 7.65
C LEU A 124 0.03 8.12 6.99
N GLY A 125 -0.12 9.19 7.79
CA GLY A 125 0.02 10.56 7.31
C GLY A 125 1.48 10.90 6.98
N ALA A 126 1.72 11.55 5.85
CA ALA A 126 3.00 12.21 5.63
C ALA A 126 3.19 13.33 6.68
N PRO A 127 4.38 13.51 7.27
CA PRO A 127 4.74 14.84 7.74
C PRO A 127 4.66 15.76 6.53
N GLU A 128 3.88 16.83 6.66
CA GLU A 128 3.72 17.90 5.69
C GLU A 128 5.10 18.22 5.08
N PRO A 129 5.30 18.07 3.76
CA PRO A 129 6.47 18.67 3.16
C PRO A 129 6.31 20.16 3.39
N GLU A 130 7.12 20.71 4.30
CA GLU A 130 7.26 22.13 4.53
C GLU A 130 7.46 22.76 3.16
N ARG A 131 6.38 23.30 2.60
CA ARG A 131 6.37 23.89 1.27
C ARG A 131 7.41 25.00 1.35
N PRO A 132 8.52 24.94 0.61
CA PRO A 132 9.45 26.05 0.58
C PRO A 132 8.60 27.28 0.26
N ALA A 133 8.58 28.25 1.18
CA ALA A 133 7.80 29.46 1.04
C ALA A 133 7.99 29.94 -0.38
N ALA A 134 6.89 30.00 -1.14
CA ALA A 134 6.93 30.50 -2.50
C ALA A 134 7.72 31.81 -2.45
N PRO A 135 8.81 31.95 -3.25
CA PRO A 135 9.62 33.16 -3.21
C PRO A 135 8.67 34.34 -3.39
N PRO A 136 8.76 35.40 -2.56
CA PRO A 136 7.80 36.49 -2.57
C PRO A 136 7.63 36.96 -4.00
N ALA A 137 6.37 37.00 -4.44
CA ALA A 137 5.97 37.41 -5.77
C ALA A 137 6.81 38.63 -6.16
N ARG A 138 7.59 38.46 -7.22
CA ARG A 138 8.43 39.51 -7.79
C ARG A 138 7.51 40.70 -8.03
N SER A 139 7.66 41.76 -7.24
CA SER A 139 6.91 43.01 -7.43
C SER A 139 7.15 43.46 -8.86
N GLU A 140 6.12 43.40 -9.70
CA GLU A 140 6.16 44.01 -11.02
C GLU A 140 6.52 45.49 -10.79
N PRO A 141 7.57 46.02 -11.43
CA PRO A 141 7.84 47.45 -11.34
C PRO A 141 6.69 48.15 -12.06
N THR A 142 5.86 48.85 -11.30
CA THR A 142 4.89 49.81 -11.80
C THR A 142 5.65 50.84 -12.61
N THR A 143 5.62 50.73 -13.94
CA THR A 143 6.09 51.78 -14.85
C THR A 143 5.22 53.01 -14.61
N PRO A 144 5.76 54.17 -14.17
CA PRO A 144 5.02 55.41 -14.27
C PRO A 144 5.29 55.96 -15.66
N GLU A 145 4.28 55.98 -16.53
CA GLU A 145 4.34 56.78 -17.76
C GLU A 145 3.59 58.09 -17.54
N VAL A 146 4.29 59.16 -17.87
CA VAL A 146 4.04 60.59 -17.63
C VAL A 146 2.98 61.14 -18.57
#